data_AF-A0A3N0VYF7-F1
#
_entry.id   AF-A0A3N0VYF7-F1
#
_cell.length_a   1.000
_cell.length_b   1.000
_cell.length_c   1.000
_cell.angle_alpha   90.00
_cell.angle_beta   90.00
_cell.angle_gamma   90.00
#
_symmetry.space_group_name_H-M   'P 1'
#
loop_
_entity.id
_entity.type
_entity.pdbx_description
1 polymer ?
#
loop_
_entity_poly.entity_id
_entity_poly.type
_entity_poly.pdbx_seq_one_letter_code
_entity_poly.pdbx_strand_id
1 'polypeptide(L)'
;MIEEVALGRTDNKPSYANLPKIKVCKSKKHEGEIELCFFWDELQNKKLKLHDQIIQIDSVITTNVDQKQYCDIVQNLEKGNAKIIRFKRGKKEFDYVLN
;
A
#
# COMPACT_ATOMS: atom_id res chain seq x y z
N MET A 1 0.47 36.57 -9.86
CA MET A 1 1.29 36.09 -8.72
C MET A 1 0.57 34.86 -8.21
N ILE A 2 1.21 33.69 -8.30
CA ILE A 2 0.60 32.43 -7.85
C ILE A 2 1.08 32.24 -6.40
N GLU A 3 0.13 32.24 -5.47
CA GLU A 3 0.42 32.00 -4.05
C GLU A 3 0.75 30.52 -3.85
N GLU A 4 1.99 30.23 -3.45
CA GLU A 4 2.39 28.90 -2.98
C GLU A 4 1.76 28.65 -1.62
N VAL A 5 0.78 27.73 -1.56
CA VAL A 5 0.23 27.25 -0.29
C VAL A 5 1.15 26.14 0.23
N ALA A 6 2.11 26.52 1.07
CA ALA A 6 2.82 25.58 1.92
C ALA A 6 1.92 25.21 3.11
N LEU A 7 1.32 24.01 3.10
CA LEU A 7 0.58 23.48 4.25
C LEU A 7 1.58 23.14 5.37
N GLY A 8 1.79 24.10 6.28
CA GLY A 8 2.47 23.88 7.55
C GLY A 8 1.75 22.80 8.35
N ARG A 9 2.52 21.84 8.90
CA ARG A 9 2.05 20.86 9.89
C ARG A 9 1.37 21.61 11.04
N THR A 10 0.05 21.58 11.07
CA THR A 10 -0.71 21.85 12.28
C THR A 10 -0.77 20.54 13.06
N ASP A 11 -0.07 20.49 14.19
CA ASP A 11 -0.08 19.41 15.20
C ASP A 11 -1.43 19.31 15.93
N ASN A 12 -2.53 19.26 15.17
CA ASN A 12 -3.80 18.74 15.66
C ASN A 12 -3.95 17.35 15.05
N LYS A 13 -3.37 16.33 15.70
CA LYS A 13 -3.54 14.92 15.32
C LYS A 13 -5.03 14.67 15.10
N PRO A 14 -5.48 14.53 13.85
CA PRO A 14 -6.83 14.09 13.62
C PRO A 14 -6.84 12.64 14.09
N SER A 15 -7.91 12.20 14.77
CA SER A 15 -8.15 10.80 15.06
C SER A 15 -8.48 10.05 13.76
N TYR A 16 -7.59 10.11 12.76
CA TYR A 16 -7.55 9.14 11.70
C TYR A 16 -7.13 7.85 12.38
N ALA A 17 -8.12 7.03 12.73
CA ALA A 17 -7.96 5.64 13.12
C ALA A 17 -6.80 5.04 12.32
N ASN A 18 -5.84 4.40 13.00
CA ASN A 18 -4.61 3.79 12.47
C ASN A 18 -4.74 3.32 11.01
N LEU A 19 -4.64 4.23 10.05
CA LEU A 19 -4.72 3.88 8.65
C LEU A 19 -3.45 3.10 8.33
N PRO A 20 -3.53 2.01 7.56
CA PRO A 20 -2.35 1.26 7.21
C PRO A 20 -1.32 2.20 6.58
N LYS A 21 -0.03 1.98 6.91
CA LYS A 21 1.10 2.78 6.38
C LYS A 21 1.25 2.66 4.87
N ILE A 22 0.43 1.83 4.22
CA ILE A 22 0.34 1.64 2.78
C ILE A 22 -1.12 1.70 2.35
N LYS A 23 -1.36 2.08 1.09
CA LYS A 23 -2.63 1.83 0.39
C LYS A 23 -2.34 1.01 -0.86
N VAL A 24 -3.29 0.15 -1.18
CA VAL A 24 -3.24 -0.72 -2.35
C VAL A 24 -4.35 -0.32 -3.32
N CYS A 25 -4.12 -0.48 -4.61
CA CYS A 25 -5.15 -0.35 -5.63
C CYS A 25 -5.12 -1.54 -6.59
N LYS A 26 -6.19 -1.71 -7.36
CA LYS A 26 -6.16 -2.58 -8.54
C LYS A 26 -5.25 -1.94 -9.59
N SER A 27 -4.40 -2.76 -10.20
CA SER A 27 -3.52 -2.29 -11.27
C SER A 27 -4.33 -1.85 -12.47
N LYS A 28 -3.96 -0.71 -13.06
CA LYS A 28 -4.55 -0.24 -14.32
C LYS A 28 -3.97 -0.94 -15.54
N LYS A 29 -2.80 -1.58 -15.40
CA LYS A 29 -2.06 -2.20 -16.51
C LYS A 29 -2.36 -3.69 -16.64
N HIS A 30 -2.64 -4.36 -15.53
CA HIS A 30 -2.87 -5.79 -15.47
C HIS A 30 -4.15 -6.06 -14.68
N GLU A 31 -5.19 -6.48 -15.39
CA GLU A 31 -6.47 -6.79 -14.79
C GLU A 31 -6.32 -7.93 -13.77
N GLY A 32 -6.93 -7.76 -12.59
CA GLY A 32 -6.82 -8.74 -11.49
C GLY A 32 -5.53 -8.67 -10.68
N GLU A 33 -4.60 -7.77 -10.98
CA GLU A 33 -3.45 -7.51 -10.11
C GLU A 33 -3.74 -6.37 -9.12
N ILE A 34 -3.05 -6.43 -7.98
CA ILE A 34 -3.03 -5.34 -7.01
C ILE A 34 -1.63 -4.75 -6.88
N GLU A 35 -1.56 -3.46 -6.67
CA GLU A 35 -0.30 -2.72 -6.61
C GLU A 35 -0.30 -1.69 -5.47
N LEU A 36 0.89 -1.32 -5.02
CA LEU A 36 1.10 -0.26 -4.06
C LEU A 36 0.79 1.10 -4.71
N CYS A 37 -0.22 1.81 -4.20
CA CYS A 37 -0.61 3.11 -4.74
C CYS A 37 -0.26 4.28 -3.84
N PHE A 38 0.08 4.00 -2.59
CA PHE A 38 0.54 4.99 -1.62
C PHE A 38 1.27 4.31 -0.48
N PHE A 39 2.25 4.98 0.10
CA PHE A 39 2.82 4.60 1.39
C PHE A 39 3.35 5.83 2.12
N TRP A 40 3.32 5.78 3.45
CA TRP A 40 3.86 6.85 4.28
C TRP A 40 5.37 6.93 4.13
N ASP A 41 5.91 8.14 4.32
CA ASP A 41 7.34 8.44 4.23
C ASP A 41 7.96 7.99 2.90
N GLU A 42 7.24 8.18 1.79
CA GLU A 42 7.64 7.79 0.43
C GLU A 42 9.05 8.26 0.07
N LEU A 43 9.41 9.50 0.47
CA LEU A 43 10.71 10.10 0.21
C LEU A 43 11.87 9.44 0.99
N GLN A 44 11.58 8.76 2.10
CA GLN A 44 12.60 8.17 2.99
C GLN A 44 12.70 6.65 2.86
N ASN A 45 11.64 5.99 2.38
CA ASN A 45 11.60 4.54 2.24
C ASN A 45 12.29 4.10 0.93
N LYS A 46 13.50 3.53 1.07
CA LYS A 46 14.33 3.08 -0.07
C LYS A 46 13.87 1.75 -0.69
N LYS A 47 12.97 1.02 -0.02
CA LYS A 47 12.62 -0.35 -0.39
C LYS A 47 11.36 -0.39 -1.25
N LEU A 48 10.29 0.24 -0.79
CA LEU A 48 9.03 0.34 -1.51
C LEU A 48 9.07 1.39 -2.61
N LYS A 49 8.33 1.16 -3.69
CA LYS A 49 8.04 2.14 -4.73
C LYS A 49 6.59 2.00 -5.15
N LEU A 50 6.01 3.12 -5.59
CA LEU A 50 4.69 3.10 -6.19
C LEU A 50 4.65 2.14 -7.38
N HIS A 51 3.50 1.49 -7.56
CA HIS A 51 3.23 0.45 -8.55
C HIS A 51 4.03 -0.84 -8.36
N ASP A 52 4.68 -1.05 -7.21
CA ASP A 52 5.14 -2.39 -6.84
C ASP A 52 3.93 -3.33 -6.77
N GLN A 53 3.98 -4.43 -7.52
CA GLN A 53 2.92 -5.42 -7.54
C GLN A 53 2.92 -6.18 -6.22
N ILE A 54 1.76 -6.40 -5.63
CA ILE A 54 1.63 -7.28 -4.47
C ILE A 54 1.24 -8.65 -5.00
N ILE A 55 2.08 -9.65 -4.71
CA ILE A 55 1.86 -11.03 -5.15
C ILE A 55 1.43 -11.95 -4.00
N GLN A 56 1.69 -11.55 -2.75
CA GLN A 56 1.29 -12.30 -1.57
C GLN A 56 1.17 -11.40 -0.34
N ILE A 57 0.17 -11.67 0.52
CA ILE A 57 0.02 -11.07 1.85
C ILE A 57 -0.15 -12.22 2.85
N ASP A 58 0.79 -12.37 3.79
CA ASP A 58 0.94 -13.53 4.66
C ASP A 58 0.94 -14.84 3.84
N SER A 59 -0.13 -15.63 3.94
CA SER A 59 -0.33 -16.88 3.19
C SER A 59 -1.31 -16.74 2.02
N VAL A 60 -1.83 -15.53 1.76
CA VAL A 60 -2.81 -15.26 0.71
C VAL A 60 -2.08 -14.82 -0.57
N ILE A 61 -2.24 -15.59 -1.64
CA ILE A 61 -1.76 -15.23 -2.98
C ILE A 61 -2.71 -14.19 -3.58
N THR A 62 -2.16 -13.14 -4.17
CA THR A 62 -2.94 -11.98 -4.67
C THR A 62 -2.85 -11.83 -6.19
N THR A 63 -2.73 -12.96 -6.90
CA THR A 63 -2.83 -13.01 -8.36
C THR A 63 -4.28 -13.22 -8.79
N ASN A 64 -4.76 -12.44 -9.76
CA ASN A 64 -6.12 -12.52 -10.31
C ASN A 64 -7.23 -12.30 -9.25
N VAL A 65 -7.10 -11.21 -8.50
CA VAL A 65 -7.98 -10.78 -7.42
C VAL A 65 -9.26 -10.15 -7.96
N ASP A 66 -10.40 -10.75 -7.68
CA ASP A 66 -11.72 -10.20 -8.02
C ASP A 66 -12.11 -9.01 -7.12
N GLN A 67 -13.29 -8.43 -7.32
CA GLN A 67 -13.75 -7.30 -6.49
C GLN A 67 -13.97 -7.66 -5.02
N LYS A 68 -14.47 -8.85 -4.73
CA LYS A 68 -14.76 -9.29 -3.36
C LYS A 68 -13.46 -9.56 -2.61
N GLN A 69 -12.56 -10.31 -3.22
CA GLN A 69 -11.22 -10.60 -2.69
C GLN A 69 -10.42 -9.31 -2.47
N TYR A 70 -10.54 -8.34 -3.37
CA TYR A 70 -9.91 -7.03 -3.20
C TYR A 70 -10.41 -6.33 -1.94
N CYS A 71 -11.73 -6.30 -1.72
CA CYS A 71 -12.30 -5.73 -0.49
C CYS A 71 -11.81 -6.46 0.76
N ASP A 72 -11.78 -7.80 0.73
CA ASP A 72 -11.29 -8.62 1.85
C ASP A 72 -9.81 -8.33 2.17
N ILE A 73 -8.97 -8.13 1.14
CA ILE A 73 -7.56 -7.75 1.29
C ILE A 73 -7.44 -6.37 1.94
N VAL A 74 -8.19 -5.38 1.45
CA VAL A 74 -8.17 -4.03 2.02
C VAL A 74 -8.56 -4.06 3.50
N GLN A 75 -9.65 -4.76 3.84
CA GLN A 75 -10.06 -4.93 5.23
C GLN A 75 -9.03 -5.70 6.08
N ASN A 76 -8.30 -6.65 5.48
CA ASN A 76 -7.25 -7.39 6.17
C ASN A 76 -6.05 -6.49 6.52
N LEU A 77 -5.69 -5.58 5.62
CA LEU A 77 -4.59 -4.63 5.80
C LEU A 77 -4.89 -3.55 6.86
N GLU A 78 -6.17 -3.24 7.09
CA GLU A 78 -6.60 -2.33 8.16
C GLU A 78 -6.50 -2.95 9.57
N LYS A 79 -6.33 -4.27 9.68
CA LYS A 79 -6.13 -4.93 10.97
C LYS A 79 -4.73 -4.59 11.47
N GLY A 80 -4.63 -4.08 12.71
CA GLY A 80 -3.36 -3.66 13.35
C GLY A 80 -2.39 -4.79 13.72
N ASN A 81 -2.46 -5.93 13.05
CA ASN A 81 -1.50 -7.02 13.20
C ASN A 81 -0.39 -6.86 12.17
N ALA A 82 0.83 -7.26 12.53
CA ALA A 82 1.92 -7.27 11.56
C ALA A 82 1.63 -8.22 10.39
N LYS A 83 1.99 -7.81 9.18
CA LYS A 83 1.76 -8.54 7.93
C LYS A 83 3.05 -8.67 7.14
N ILE A 84 3.29 -9.84 6.56
CA ILE A 84 4.37 -10.02 5.60
C ILE A 84 3.78 -9.86 4.21
N ILE A 85 4.23 -8.84 3.48
CA ILE A 85 3.76 -8.56 2.13
C ILE A 85 4.91 -8.84 1.16
N ARG A 86 4.68 -9.72 0.20
CA ARG A 86 5.62 -9.99 -0.89
C ARG A 86 5.29 -9.11 -2.08
N PHE A 87 6.25 -8.29 -2.45
CA PHE A 87 6.17 -7.38 -3.59
C PHE A 87 6.98 -7.92 -4.77
N LYS A 88 6.58 -7.54 -5.97
CA LYS A 88 7.27 -7.80 -7.23
C LYS A 88 7.49 -6.49 -7.98
N ARG A 89 8.74 -6.26 -8.40
CA ARG A 89 9.16 -5.15 -9.25
C ARG A 89 9.94 -5.68 -10.44
N GLY A 90 9.30 -5.74 -11.60
CA GLY A 90 9.85 -6.40 -12.78
C GLY A 90 10.10 -7.89 -12.52
N LYS A 91 11.36 -8.32 -12.54
CA LYS A 91 11.78 -9.70 -12.25
C LYS A 91 12.21 -9.94 -10.80
N LYS A 92 12.24 -8.89 -9.96
CA LYS A 92 12.68 -8.99 -8.57
C LYS A 92 11.49 -9.13 -7.64
N GLU A 93 11.59 -10.03 -6.69
CA GLU A 93 10.61 -10.21 -5.62
C GLU A 93 11.29 -9.92 -4.26
N PHE A 94 10.54 -9.34 -3.33
CA PHE A 94 11.05 -9.03 -2.01
C PHE A 94 9.93 -8.94 -0.97
N ASP A 95 10.24 -9.33 0.26
CA ASP A 95 9.31 -9.29 1.38
C ASP A 95 9.41 -7.97 2.14
N TYR A 96 8.29 -7.46 2.64
CA TYR A 96 8.18 -6.26 3.46
C TYR A 96 7.25 -6.54 4.64
N VAL A 97 7.68 -6.16 5.84
CA VAL A 97 6.85 -6.32 7.04
C VAL A 97 6.10 -5.02 7.30
N LEU A 98 4.78 -5.06 7.15
CA LEU A 98 3.88 -4.00 7.55
C LEU A 98 3.58 -4.15 9.04
N ASN A 99 3.91 -3.15 9.85
CA ASN A 99 3.63 -3.08 11.29
C ASN A 99 2.64 -1.96 11.60
#